data_AF-H1S5D9-F1
#
_entry.id   AF-H1S5D9-F1
#
_cell.length_a   1.000
_cell.length_b   1.000
_cell.length_c   1.000
_cell.angle_alpha   90.00
_cell.angle_beta   90.00
_cell.angle_gamma   90.00
#
_symmetry.space_group_name_H-M   'P 1'
#
loop_
_entity.id
_entity.type
_entity.pdbx_description
1 polymer ?
#
loop_
_entity_poly.entity_id
_entity_poly.type
_entity_poly.pdbx_seq_one_letter_code
_entity_poly.pdbx_strand_id
1 'polypeptide(L)' 'MNDQDLFSQLVSAISTADKIAADTRLAAKDRDTAGRIREALKVWKGAAFQFKDYQPAVEATA' A
#
# COMPACT_ATOMS: atom_id res chain seq x y z
N MET A 1 -6.37 5.88 -13.59
CA MET A 1 -5.16 5.51 -12.84
C MET A 1 -5.09 3.99 -12.89
N ASN A 2 -4.00 3.40 -13.34
CA ASN A 2 -3.93 1.95 -13.53
C ASN A 2 -3.63 1.33 -12.16
N ASP A 3 -4.62 0.70 -11.51
CA ASP A 3 -4.48 0.13 -10.15
C ASP A 3 -3.42 -0.99 -10.04
N GLN A 4 -2.77 -1.32 -11.15
CA GLN A 4 -1.76 -2.37 -11.24
C GLN A 4 -0.32 -1.87 -11.09
N ASP A 5 -0.04 -0.56 -11.14
CA ASP A 5 1.34 -0.09 -10.94
C ASP A 5 1.76 -0.22 -9.46
N LEU A 6 3.06 -0.47 -9.23
CA LEU A 6 3.60 -0.74 -7.89
C LEU A 6 3.35 0.40 -6.90
N PHE A 7 3.38 1.64 -7.39
CA PHE A 7 3.13 2.81 -6.56
C PHE A 7 1.66 2.88 -6.14
N SER A 8 0.73 2.70 -7.08
CA SER A 8 -0.72 2.67 -6.82
C SER A 8 -1.09 1.55 -5.82
N GLN A 9 -0.49 0.36 -5.97
CA GLN A 9 -0.69 -0.74 -5.02
C GLN A 9 -0.19 -0.40 -3.61
N LEU A 10 1.01 0.19 -3.50
CA LEU A 10 1.55 0.61 -2.20
C LEU A 10 0.66 1.67 -1.53
N VAL A 11 0.23 2.68 -2.29
CA VAL A 11 -0.66 3.74 -1.78
C VAL A 11 -2.01 3.17 -1.33
N SER A 12 -2.56 2.21 -2.08
CA SER A 12 -3.80 1.51 -1.71
C SER A 12 -3.65 0.71 -0.42
N ALA A 13 -2.52 -0.01 -0.25
CA ALA A 13 -2.21 -0.73 0.98
C ALA A 13 -2.06 0.21 2.19
N ILE A 14 -1.38 1.35 2.02
CA ILE A 14 -1.28 2.39 3.07
C ILE A 14 -2.66 2.90 3.46
N SER A 15 -3.53 3.21 2.48
CA SER A 15 -4.89 3.69 2.75
C SER A 15 -5.74 2.64 3.47
N THR A 16 -5.58 1.37 3.12
CA THR A 16 -6.30 0.27 3.78
C THR A 16 -5.85 0.13 5.24
N ALA A 17 -4.54 0.13 5.50
CA ALA A 17 -4.00 0.09 6.85
C ALA A 17 -4.46 1.29 7.69
N ASP A 18 -4.56 2.47 7.09
CA ASP A 18 -5.07 3.69 7.73
C ASP A 18 -6.54 3.56 8.15
N LYS A 19 -7.41 3.05 7.27
CA LYS A 19 -8.82 2.77 7.56
C LYS A 19 -8.98 1.78 8.72
N ILE A 20 -8.16 0.72 8.74
CA ILE A 20 -8.18 -0.28 9.82
C ILE A 20 -7.72 0.34 11.13
N ALA A 21 -6.62 1.11 11.13
CA ALA A 21 -6.11 1.78 12.32
C ALA A 21 -7.11 2.77 12.94
N ALA A 22 -7.94 3.40 12.10
CA ALA A 22 -8.99 4.32 12.50
C ALA A 22 -10.33 3.66 12.88
N ASP A 23 -10.54 2.37 12.57
CA ASP A 23 -11.83 1.69 12.80
C ASP A 23 -12.02 1.29 14.27
N THR A 24 -12.69 2.15 15.03
CA THR A 24 -12.94 1.96 16.47
C THR A 24 -13.80 0.73 16.81
N ARG A 25 -14.38 0.05 15.82
CA ARG A 25 -15.09 -1.23 16.01
C ARG A 25 -14.13 -2.41 16.18
N LEU A 26 -12.86 -2.25 15.80
CA LEU A 26 -11.81 -3.27 15.93
C LEU A 26 -11.07 -3.19 17.27
N ALA A 27 -10.50 -4.32 17.68
CA ALA A 27 -9.69 -4.41 18.89
C ALA A 27 -8.50 -3.44 18.83
N ALA A 28 -8.13 -2.86 19.97
CA ALA A 28 -7.05 -1.89 20.05
C ALA A 28 -5.70 -2.43 19.53
N LYS A 29 -5.43 -3.73 19.76
CA LYS A 29 -4.22 -4.41 19.28
C LYS A 29 -4.18 -4.48 17.74
N ASP A 30 -5.31 -4.73 17.10
CA ASP A 30 -5.40 -4.86 15.65
C ASP A 30 -5.22 -3.49 14.99
N ARG A 31 -5.82 -2.45 15.58
CA ARG A 31 -5.61 -1.05 15.16
C ARG A 31 -4.16 -0.60 15.29
N ASP A 32 -3.51 -0.93 16.42
CA ASP A 32 -2.09 -0.62 16.63
C ASP A 32 -1.20 -1.34 15.60
N THR A 33 -1.48 -2.63 15.35
CA THR A 33 -0.77 -3.41 14.34
C THR A 33 -0.92 -2.80 12.94
N ALA A 34 -2.14 -2.40 12.57
CA ALA A 34 -2.40 -1.72 11.30
C ALA A 34 -1.68 -0.37 11.21
N GLY A 35 -1.62 0.39 12.31
CA GLY A 35 -0.84 1.63 12.39
C GLY A 35 0.65 1.41 12.11
N ARG A 36 1.25 0.37 12.71
CA ARG A 36 2.66 0.01 12.46
C ARG A 36 2.90 -0.41 11.01
N ILE A 37 1.98 -1.19 10.42
CA ILE A 37 2.04 -1.57 9.01
C ILE A 37 1.98 -0.31 8.12
N ARG A 38 1.06 0.62 8.40
CA ARG A 38 0.95 1.89 7.68
C ARG A 38 2.27 2.66 7.68
N GLU A 39 2.92 2.79 8.83
CA GLU A 39 4.20 3.50 8.92
C GLU A 39 5.33 2.75 8.21
N ALA A 40 5.40 1.42 8.33
CA ALA A 40 6.38 0.62 7.59
C ALA A 40 6.24 0.77 6.07
N LEU A 41 5.00 0.78 5.55
CA LEU A 41 4.73 0.97 4.13
C LEU A 41 5.09 2.38 3.64
N LYS A 42 4.88 3.42 4.46
CA LYS A 42 5.24 4.80 4.09
C LYS A 42 6.73 4.98 3.82
N VAL A 43 7.61 4.21 4.46
CA VAL A 43 9.07 4.25 4.21
C VAL A 43 9.39 3.94 2.74
N TRP A 44 8.60 3.05 2.12
CA TRP A 44 8.79 2.64 0.72
C TRP A 44 8.17 3.60 -0.29
N LYS A 45 7.36 4.57 0.15
CA LYS A 45 6.60 5.46 -0.75
C LYS A 45 7.50 6.27 -1.69
N GLY A 46 8.63 6.76 -1.18
CA GLY A 46 9.59 7.52 -1.98
C GLY A 46 10.25 6.68 -3.07
N ALA A 47 10.66 5.46 -2.74
CA ALA A 47 11.26 4.52 -3.69
C ALA A 47 10.22 4.06 -4.73
N ALA A 48 9.01 3.71 -4.29
CA ALA A 48 7.93 3.27 -5.17
C ALA A 48 7.49 4.36 -6.16
N PHE A 49 7.57 5.64 -5.80
CA PHE A 49 7.21 6.75 -6.68
C PHE A 49 8.03 6.79 -7.98
N GLN A 50 9.26 6.26 -7.97
CA GLN A 50 10.08 6.13 -9.20
C GLN A 50 9.46 5.18 -10.22
N PHE A 51 8.60 4.26 -9.77
CA PHE A 51 7.87 3.29 -10.57
C PHE A 51 6.41 3.70 -10.78
N LYS A 52 6.04 4.96 -10.50
CA LYS A 52 4.71 5.46 -10.86
C LYS A 52 4.54 5.30 -12.37
N ASP A 53 3.38 4.81 -12.79
CA ASP A 53 3.08 4.52 -14.20
C ASP A 53 3.96 3.42 -14.83
N TYR A 54 4.87 2.78 -14.08
CA TYR A 54 5.62 1.62 -14.54
C TYR A 54 4.64 0.46 -14.70
N GLN A 55 4.39 0.09 -15.95
CA GLN A 55 3.74 -1.16 -16.27
C GLN A 55 4.85 -2.21 -16.39
N PRO A 56 4.86 -3.26 -15.54
CA PRO A 56 5.73 -4.39 -15.80
C PRO A 56 5.44 -4.85 -17.23
N ALA A 57 6.49 -5.04 -18.02
CA ALA A 57 6.32 -5.68 -19.32
C ALA A 57 5.60 -6.99 -19.03
N VAL A 58 4.36 -7.13 -19.51
CA VAL A 58 3.70 -8.43 -19.53
C VAL A 58 4.66 -9.29 -20.33
N GLU A 59 5.42 -10.16 -19.65
CA GLU A 59 6.14 -11.21 -20.33
C GLU A 59 5.06 -11.97 -21.09
N ALA A 60 5.01 -11.74 -22.39
CA ALA A 60 4.22 -12.55 -23.28
C ALA A 60 4.84 -13.94 -23.16
N THR A 61 4.26 -14.76 -22.29
CA THR A 61 4.45 -16.20 -22.31
C THR A 61 3.99 -16.65 -23.70
N ALA A 62 4.97 -16.81 -24.59
CA ALA A 62 4.83 -17.45 -25.89
C ALA A 62 4.60 -18.96 -25.72
#